data_AF-S7PVS7-F1
#
_entry.id   AF-S7PVS7-F1
#
_cell.length_a   1.000
_cell.length_b   1.000
_cell.length_c   1.000
_cell.angle_alpha   90.00
_cell.angle_beta   90.00
_cell.angle_gamma   90.00
#
_symmetry.space_group_name_H-M   'P 1'
#
loop_
_entity.id
_entity.type
_entity.pdbx_description
1 polymer ?
#
loop_
_entity_poly.entity_id
_entity_poly.type
_entity_poly.pdbx_seq_one_letter_code
_entity_poly.pdbx_strand_id
1 'polypeptide(L)'
;MQLGQSAVAAGQEYVQRNLGGFIPLSALKQQFNVSNHYVMHKLRILVFPWRHGPWTRKVRRSEQGTTEWQPPREDVNSPDLYIPIMAMVTYVLLAAFTAGLQSRFDPRILGVSTWKAILVLFLDFLFVKLGCYFLNIQSSSPVTDIVAYGGYKFVGVIMTLLAGLLGAGRTLYSIVFIYSFCSIALFMLRSLRSVVLPDIVNAPATVGTVTQSQRSRRVTFLFLVAMSQIIYMGVLARV
;
A
#
# COMPACT_ATOMS: atom_id res chain seq x y z
N MET A 1 -17.69 34.50 -13.83
CA MET A 1 -16.63 33.54 -13.44
C MET A 1 -16.18 33.65 -11.97
N GLN A 2 -16.43 34.76 -11.27
CA GLN A 2 -16.10 34.91 -9.84
C GLN A 2 -16.87 33.96 -8.90
N LEU A 3 -18.14 33.67 -9.20
CA LEU A 3 -18.99 32.81 -8.35
C LEU A 3 -18.51 31.34 -8.27
N GLY A 4 -17.89 30.85 -9.35
CA GLY A 4 -17.25 29.53 -9.38
C GLY A 4 -15.92 29.50 -8.62
N GLN A 5 -15.13 30.58 -8.70
CA GLN A 5 -13.90 30.70 -7.92
C GLN A 5 -14.19 30.83 -6.42
N SER A 6 -15.22 31.57 -6.02
CA SER A 6 -15.63 31.70 -4.62
C SER A 6 -16.22 30.41 -4.05
N ALA A 7 -16.99 29.65 -4.85
CA ALA A 7 -17.50 28.34 -4.44
C ALA A 7 -16.38 27.30 -4.28
N VAL A 8 -15.39 27.31 -5.17
CA VAL A 8 -14.20 26.45 -5.05
C VAL A 8 -13.34 26.85 -3.86
N ALA A 9 -13.14 28.15 -3.61
CA ALA A 9 -12.40 28.66 -2.46
C ALA A 9 -13.08 28.28 -1.14
N ALA A 10 -14.40 28.47 -1.03
CA ALA A 10 -15.18 28.07 0.14
C ALA A 10 -15.16 26.54 0.37
N GLY A 11 -15.20 25.74 -0.71
CA GLY A 11 -15.04 24.29 -0.63
C GLY A 11 -13.64 23.86 -0.16
N GLN A 12 -12.59 24.52 -0.65
CA GLN A 12 -11.22 24.29 -0.20
C GLN A 12 -11.04 24.65 1.27
N GLU A 13 -11.57 25.78 1.71
CA GLU A 13 -11.50 26.23 3.10
C GLU A 13 -12.28 25.31 4.05
N TYR A 14 -13.47 24.84 3.64
CA TYR A 14 -14.24 23.86 4.39
C TYR A 14 -13.51 22.51 4.54
N VAL A 15 -12.93 22.01 3.44
CA VAL A 15 -12.13 20.78 3.47
C VAL A 15 -10.86 20.98 4.30
N GLN A 16 -10.17 22.10 4.19
CA GLN A 16 -8.94 22.36 4.93
C GLN A 16 -9.19 22.50 6.43
N ARG A 17 -10.34 23.07 6.83
CA ARG A 17 -10.74 23.22 8.24
C ARG A 17 -11.22 21.92 8.89
N ASN A 18 -11.87 21.03 8.14
CA ASN A 18 -12.42 19.77 8.69
C ASN A 18 -11.53 18.54 8.43
N LEU A 19 -10.87 18.46 7.28
CA LEU A 19 -10.02 17.34 6.86
C LEU A 19 -8.51 17.61 7.06
N GLY A 20 -8.10 18.89 7.21
CA GLY A 20 -6.70 19.26 7.42
C GLY A 20 -6.06 18.65 8.68
N GLY A 21 -6.87 18.22 9.66
CA GLY A 21 -6.39 17.52 10.86
C GLY A 21 -6.11 16.02 10.66
N PHE A 22 -6.71 15.37 9.66
CA PHE A 22 -6.62 13.91 9.47
C PHE A 22 -5.92 13.49 8.17
N ILE A 23 -6.07 14.26 7.09
CA ILE A 23 -5.44 13.97 5.80
C ILE A 23 -4.95 15.28 5.16
N PRO A 24 -3.63 15.57 5.19
CA PRO A 24 -3.10 16.73 4.47
C PRO A 24 -3.26 16.52 2.95
N LEU A 25 -4.07 17.36 2.31
CA LEU A 25 -4.33 17.33 0.87
C LEU A 25 -3.04 17.40 0.02
N SER A 26 -2.01 18.08 0.53
CA SER A 26 -0.68 18.15 -0.08
C SER A 26 -0.03 16.77 -0.18
N ALA A 27 -0.10 15.95 0.87
CA ALA A 27 0.44 14.59 0.88
C ALA A 27 -0.32 13.67 -0.07
N LEU A 28 -1.65 13.79 -0.13
CA LEU A 28 -2.46 13.06 -1.12
C LEU A 28 -2.05 13.43 -2.54
N LYS A 29 -1.99 14.72 -2.86
CA LYS A 29 -1.57 15.20 -4.19
C LYS A 29 -0.19 14.65 -4.56
N GLN A 30 0.72 14.61 -3.60
CA GLN A 30 2.05 14.05 -3.79
C GLN A 30 2.03 12.55 -4.10
N GLN A 31 1.22 11.75 -3.41
CA GLN A 31 1.10 10.29 -3.62
C GLN A 31 0.47 9.92 -4.98
N PHE A 32 -0.27 10.82 -5.61
CA PHE A 32 -0.81 10.65 -6.96
C PHE A 32 0.09 11.21 -8.06
N ASN A 33 1.21 11.86 -7.72
CA ASN A 33 2.17 12.36 -8.71
C ASN A 33 3.07 11.23 -9.22
N VAL A 34 2.52 10.44 -10.15
CA VAL A 34 3.10 9.21 -10.67
C VAL A 34 3.35 9.32 -12.17
N SER A 35 4.44 8.71 -12.66
CA SER A 35 4.77 8.62 -14.10
C SER A 35 4.64 7.17 -14.60
N ASN A 36 4.40 6.98 -15.91
CA ASN A 36 4.32 5.63 -16.51
C ASN A 36 5.58 4.80 -16.27
N HIS A 37 6.76 5.43 -16.38
CA HIS A 37 8.03 4.78 -16.10
C HIS A 37 8.12 4.33 -14.64
N TYR A 38 7.65 5.16 -13.69
CA TYR A 38 7.55 4.78 -12.28
C TYR A 38 6.67 3.54 -12.10
N VAL A 39 5.47 3.51 -12.70
CA VAL A 39 4.52 2.39 -12.53
C VAL A 39 5.17 1.08 -12.98
N MET A 40 5.78 1.06 -14.16
CA MET A 40 6.46 -0.13 -14.67
C MET A 40 7.57 -0.60 -13.75
N HIS A 41 8.39 0.33 -13.26
CA HIS A 41 9.49 0.02 -12.37
C HIS A 41 9.00 -0.47 -11.00
N LYS A 42 7.95 0.15 -10.46
CA LYS A 42 7.31 -0.24 -9.19
C LYS A 42 6.65 -1.62 -9.29
N LEU A 43 5.94 -1.92 -10.37
CA LEU A 43 5.37 -3.24 -10.62
C LEU A 43 6.47 -4.32 -10.70
N ARG A 44 7.59 -4.03 -11.34
CA ARG A 44 8.75 -4.95 -11.38
C ARG A 44 9.27 -5.25 -9.96
N ILE A 45 9.29 -4.25 -9.06
CA ILE A 45 9.70 -4.44 -7.67
C ILE A 45 8.66 -5.24 -6.87
N LEU A 46 7.37 -5.03 -7.12
CA LEU A 46 6.29 -5.79 -6.48
C LEU A 46 6.27 -7.26 -6.88
N VAL A 47 6.71 -7.59 -8.10
CA VAL A 47 6.83 -8.98 -8.58
C VAL A 47 8.21 -9.58 -8.23
N PHE A 48 9.29 -8.79 -8.29
CA PHE A 48 10.66 -9.23 -8.06
C PHE A 48 11.39 -8.40 -6.99
N PRO A 49 10.92 -8.40 -5.73
CA PRO A 49 11.50 -7.56 -4.67
C PRO A 49 12.93 -7.96 -4.36
N TRP A 50 13.32 -9.21 -4.61
CA TRP A 50 14.67 -9.72 -4.30
C TRP A 50 15.76 -9.06 -5.14
N ARG A 51 15.39 -8.51 -6.30
CA ARG A 51 16.31 -7.80 -7.20
C ARG A 51 16.41 -6.30 -6.89
N HIS A 52 15.60 -5.79 -5.95
CA HIS A 52 15.55 -4.38 -5.63
C HIS A 52 16.49 -4.01 -4.48
N GLY A 53 17.21 -2.91 -4.67
CA GLY A 53 17.99 -2.22 -3.66
C GLY A 53 18.53 -0.92 -4.25
N PRO A 54 18.63 0.19 -3.47
CA PRO A 54 18.34 0.35 -2.04
C PRO A 54 16.84 0.54 -1.71
N TRP A 55 16.44 0.19 -0.48
CA TRP A 55 15.06 0.30 0.05
C TRP A 55 14.80 1.59 0.84
N THR A 56 15.84 2.39 1.06
CA THR A 56 15.77 3.63 1.81
C THR A 56 15.03 4.69 1.00
N ARG A 57 14.09 5.39 1.64
CA ARG A 57 13.39 6.53 1.04
C ARG A 57 14.33 7.72 0.89
N LYS A 58 14.22 8.46 -0.21
CA LYS A 58 14.99 9.67 -0.45
C LYS A 58 14.27 10.88 0.14
N VAL A 59 15.03 11.72 0.83
CA VAL A 59 14.55 12.98 1.40
C VAL A 59 15.01 14.12 0.51
N ARG A 60 14.15 15.10 0.28
CA ARG A 60 14.50 16.38 -0.32
C ARG A 60 14.53 17.43 0.79
N ARG A 61 15.67 18.13 0.93
CA ARG A 61 15.72 19.32 1.78
C ARG A 61 15.20 20.49 0.96
N SER A 62 14.12 21.11 1.42
CA SER A 62 13.63 22.38 0.87
C SER A 62 14.63 23.50 1.16
N GLU A 63 14.62 24.57 0.37
CA GLU A 63 15.46 25.76 0.57
C GLU A 63 15.22 26.43 1.94
N GLN A 64 14.07 26.16 2.57
CA GLN A 64 13.73 26.60 3.93
C GLN A 64 14.24 25.68 5.05
N GLY A 65 15.07 24.68 4.73
CA GLY A 65 15.66 23.76 5.73
C GLY A 65 14.71 22.66 6.21
N THR A 66 13.46 22.61 5.73
CA THR A 66 12.52 21.52 6.01
C THR A 66 12.85 20.29 5.17
N THR A 67 12.99 19.13 5.82
CA THR A 67 13.16 17.83 5.17
C THR A 67 11.80 17.26 4.77
N GLU A 68 11.51 17.19 3.48
CA GLU A 68 10.30 16.57 2.93
C GLU A 68 10.64 15.28 2.17
N TRP A 69 9.75 14.29 2.20
CA TRP A 69 9.93 13.06 1.42
C TRP A 69 9.80 13.35 -0.07
N GLN A 70 10.60 12.69 -0.92
CA GLN A 70 10.49 12.85 -2.37
C GLN A 70 9.19 12.23 -2.90
N PRO A 71 8.54 12.83 -3.92
CA PRO A 71 7.34 12.27 -4.54
C PRO A 71 7.65 10.94 -5.26
N PRO A 72 6.62 10.08 -5.49
CA PRO A 72 6.76 8.82 -6.23
C PRO A 72 7.52 8.95 -7.55
N ARG A 73 7.30 10.04 -8.31
CA ARG A 73 8.02 10.30 -9.56
C ARG A 73 9.55 10.30 -9.44
N GLU A 74 10.10 10.75 -8.30
CA GLU A 74 11.55 10.90 -8.06
C GLU A 74 12.12 9.78 -7.16
N ASP A 75 11.28 9.18 -6.31
CA ASP A 75 11.64 8.06 -5.45
C ASP A 75 10.70 6.87 -5.62
N VAL A 76 11.25 5.80 -6.19
CA VAL A 76 10.60 4.51 -6.38
C VAL A 76 10.15 3.88 -5.05
N ASN A 77 10.81 4.16 -3.93
CA ASN A 77 10.45 3.62 -2.61
C ASN A 77 9.30 4.38 -1.94
N SER A 78 8.92 5.56 -2.45
CA SER A 78 7.79 6.34 -1.95
C SER A 78 6.48 5.55 -2.12
N PRO A 79 5.56 5.58 -1.14
CA PRO A 79 4.23 5.02 -1.31
C PRO A 79 3.41 5.87 -2.30
N ASP A 80 2.63 5.19 -3.14
CA ASP A 80 1.64 5.78 -4.03
C ASP A 80 0.27 5.13 -3.80
N LEU A 81 -0.80 5.90 -4.03
CA LEU A 81 -2.17 5.39 -3.99
C LEU A 81 -2.69 5.00 -5.38
N TYR A 82 -1.98 5.40 -6.44
CA TYR A 82 -2.38 5.11 -7.82
C TYR A 82 -2.39 3.60 -8.12
N ILE A 83 -1.29 2.89 -7.86
CA ILE A 83 -1.18 1.45 -8.13
C ILE A 83 -2.18 0.65 -7.28
N PRO A 84 -2.30 0.88 -5.95
CA PRO A 84 -3.35 0.26 -5.13
C PRO A 84 -4.77 0.38 -5.69
N ILE A 85 -5.18 1.59 -6.08
CA ILE A 85 -6.55 1.84 -6.58
C ILE A 85 -6.75 1.14 -7.92
N MET A 86 -5.81 1.29 -8.85
CA MET A 86 -5.89 0.65 -10.15
C MET A 86 -5.88 -0.88 -10.04
N ALA A 87 -5.06 -1.43 -9.15
CA ALA A 87 -5.01 -2.87 -8.89
C ALA A 87 -6.31 -3.37 -8.25
N MET A 88 -6.93 -2.63 -7.33
CA MET A 88 -8.22 -3.00 -6.76
C MET A 88 -9.31 -3.06 -7.84
N VAL A 89 -9.40 -2.05 -8.72
CA VAL A 89 -10.36 -2.03 -9.83
C VAL A 89 -10.10 -3.22 -10.78
N THR A 90 -8.84 -3.44 -11.14
CA THR A 90 -8.43 -4.55 -12.01
C THR A 90 -8.78 -5.90 -11.40
N TYR A 91 -8.59 -6.07 -10.08
CA TYR A 91 -8.99 -7.27 -9.36
C TYR A 91 -10.49 -7.55 -9.47
N VAL A 92 -11.33 -6.53 -9.24
CA VAL A 92 -12.80 -6.66 -9.33
C VAL A 92 -13.24 -7.02 -10.75
N LEU A 93 -12.66 -6.37 -11.76
CA LEU A 93 -12.95 -6.66 -13.16
C LEU A 93 -12.50 -8.07 -13.55
N LEU A 94 -11.31 -8.48 -13.11
CA LEU A 94 -10.78 -9.82 -13.40
C LEU A 94 -11.62 -10.90 -12.71
N ALA A 95 -12.08 -10.65 -11.49
CA ALA A 95 -12.97 -11.56 -10.78
C ALA A 95 -14.29 -11.78 -11.55
N ALA A 96 -14.93 -10.68 -11.98
CA ALA A 96 -16.14 -10.74 -12.80
C ALA A 96 -15.89 -11.42 -14.16
N PHE A 97 -14.74 -11.16 -14.79
CA PHE A 97 -14.34 -11.79 -16.05
C PHE A 97 -14.17 -13.30 -15.90
N THR A 98 -13.50 -13.77 -14.83
CA THR A 98 -13.35 -15.20 -14.55
C THR A 98 -14.70 -15.90 -14.31
N ALA A 99 -15.64 -15.24 -13.64
CA ALA A 99 -17.00 -15.77 -13.46
C ALA A 99 -17.78 -15.81 -14.77
N GLY A 100 -17.58 -14.81 -15.64
CA GLY A 100 -18.18 -14.76 -16.98
C GLY A 100 -17.73 -15.91 -17.88
N LEU A 101 -16.44 -16.27 -17.85
CA LEU A 101 -15.91 -17.41 -18.61
C LEU A 101 -16.46 -18.76 -18.16
N GLN A 102 -16.93 -18.86 -16.91
CA GLN A 102 -17.59 -20.06 -16.38
C GLN A 102 -19.10 -20.07 -16.63
N SER A 103 -19.62 -19.13 -17.43
CA SER A 103 -21.06 -18.94 -17.68
C SER A 103 -21.88 -18.70 -16.41
N ARG A 104 -21.26 -18.15 -15.36
CA ARG A 104 -21.87 -17.83 -14.05
C ARG A 104 -21.83 -16.34 -13.75
N PHE A 105 -21.96 -15.51 -14.78
CA PHE A 105 -21.94 -14.07 -14.59
C PHE A 105 -23.22 -13.60 -13.87
N ASP A 106 -23.05 -13.03 -12.69
CA ASP A 106 -24.07 -12.27 -11.97
C ASP A 106 -23.49 -10.89 -11.62
N PRO A 107 -24.17 -9.78 -11.92
CA PRO A 107 -23.73 -8.43 -11.55
C PRO A 107 -23.39 -8.26 -10.06
N ARG A 108 -23.97 -9.07 -9.17
CA ARG A 108 -23.68 -9.09 -7.73
C ARG A 108 -22.22 -9.44 -7.43
N ILE A 109 -21.52 -10.18 -8.30
CA ILE A 109 -20.12 -10.58 -8.11
C ILE A 109 -19.21 -9.34 -8.07
N LEU A 110 -19.52 -8.30 -8.84
CA LEU A 110 -18.78 -7.02 -8.80
C LEU A 110 -18.91 -6.37 -7.42
N GLY A 111 -20.14 -6.31 -6.88
CA GLY A 111 -20.41 -5.75 -5.57
C GLY A 111 -19.76 -6.54 -4.44
N VAL A 112 -19.91 -7.87 -4.45
CA VAL A 112 -19.32 -8.77 -3.45
C VAL A 112 -17.79 -8.70 -3.48
N SER A 113 -17.17 -8.71 -4.67
CA SER A 113 -15.71 -8.62 -4.82
C SER A 113 -15.17 -7.26 -4.35
N THR A 114 -15.89 -6.17 -4.66
CA THR A 114 -15.54 -4.83 -4.21
C THR A 114 -15.62 -4.72 -2.69
N TRP A 115 -16.73 -5.15 -2.08
CA TRP A 115 -16.90 -5.13 -0.63
C TRP A 115 -15.85 -5.99 0.07
N LYS A 116 -15.58 -7.18 -0.45
CA LYS A 116 -14.51 -8.07 0.04
C LYS A 116 -13.14 -7.39 -0.01
N ALA A 117 -12.81 -6.71 -1.10
CA ALA A 117 -11.56 -5.96 -1.23
C ALA A 117 -11.44 -4.81 -0.23
N ILE A 118 -12.52 -4.02 -0.06
CA ILE A 118 -12.58 -2.94 0.93
C ILE A 118 -12.41 -3.48 2.34
N LEU A 119 -13.13 -4.55 2.69
CA LEU A 119 -13.10 -5.15 4.02
C LEU A 119 -11.70 -5.69 4.34
N VAL A 120 -11.05 -6.38 3.40
CA VAL A 120 -9.68 -6.86 3.58
C VAL A 120 -8.69 -5.70 3.77
N LEU A 121 -8.81 -4.62 2.99
CA LEU A 121 -7.96 -3.44 3.13
C LEU A 121 -8.19 -2.73 4.48
N PHE A 122 -9.44 -2.65 4.92
CA PHE A 122 -9.81 -2.06 6.20
C PHE A 122 -9.29 -2.87 7.39
N LEU A 123 -9.43 -4.20 7.36
CA LEU A 123 -8.91 -5.07 8.41
C LEU A 123 -7.37 -5.02 8.50
N ASP A 124 -6.69 -4.98 7.36
CA ASP A 124 -5.22 -4.83 7.31
C ASP A 124 -4.78 -3.49 7.88
N PHE A 125 -5.47 -2.41 7.51
CA PHE A 125 -5.24 -1.08 8.06
C PHE A 125 -5.40 -1.05 9.59
N LEU A 126 -6.50 -1.63 10.10
CA LEU A 126 -6.77 -1.71 11.54
C LEU A 126 -5.69 -2.53 12.25
N PHE A 127 -5.29 -3.68 11.69
CA PHE A 127 -4.25 -4.53 12.25
C PHE A 127 -2.92 -3.78 12.40
N VAL A 128 -2.50 -3.05 11.35
CA VAL A 128 -1.26 -2.27 11.39
C VAL A 128 -1.37 -1.11 12.38
N LYS A 129 -2.48 -0.35 12.38
CA LYS A 129 -2.66 0.78 13.30
C LYS A 129 -2.70 0.36 14.77
N LEU A 130 -3.43 -0.72 15.09
CA LEU A 130 -3.47 -1.27 16.43
C LEU A 130 -2.10 -1.76 16.88
N GLY A 131 -1.34 -2.42 16.01
CA GLY A 131 0.01 -2.85 16.32
C GLY A 131 0.98 -1.69 16.59
N CYS A 132 0.91 -0.61 15.79
CA CYS A 132 1.67 0.61 16.06
C CYS A 132 1.26 1.28 17.39
N TYR A 133 -0.03 1.25 17.74
CA TYR A 133 -0.54 1.75 19.00
C TYR A 133 -0.01 0.94 20.20
N PHE A 134 -0.11 -0.40 20.17
CA PHE A 134 0.38 -1.26 21.23
C PHE A 134 1.90 -1.17 21.45
N LEU A 135 2.66 -0.95 20.38
CA LEU A 135 4.12 -0.80 20.44
C LEU A 135 4.57 0.65 20.71
N ASN A 136 3.62 1.56 20.95
CA ASN A 136 3.84 2.99 21.17
C ASN A 136 4.80 3.60 20.13
N ILE A 137 4.57 3.29 18.86
CA ILE A 137 5.37 3.81 17.76
C ILE A 137 4.78 5.15 17.37
N GLN A 138 5.44 6.23 17.78
CA GLN A 138 5.15 7.59 17.33
C GLN A 138 5.57 7.74 15.86
N SER A 139 4.79 7.14 14.98
CA SER A 139 4.98 7.24 13.54
C SER A 139 4.32 8.53 13.08
N SER A 140 5.11 9.51 12.65
CA SER A 140 4.60 10.71 11.95
C SER A 140 4.09 10.41 10.53
N SER A 141 4.08 9.13 10.13
CA SER A 141 3.64 8.70 8.82
C SER A 141 2.14 8.99 8.62
N PRO A 142 1.78 9.66 7.50
CA PRO A 142 0.39 9.85 7.12
C PRO A 142 -0.37 8.52 7.11
N VAL A 143 -1.64 8.54 7.53
CA VAL A 143 -2.57 7.39 7.44
C VAL A 143 -2.59 6.80 6.01
N THR A 144 -2.44 7.67 5.02
CA THR A 144 -2.45 7.35 3.59
C THR A 144 -1.27 6.46 3.18
N ASP A 145 -0.09 6.59 3.80
CA ASP A 145 1.07 5.73 3.52
C ASP A 145 0.79 4.27 3.90
N ILE A 146 0.10 4.05 5.04
CA ILE A 146 -0.24 2.70 5.51
C ILE A 146 -1.25 2.04 4.57
N VAL A 147 -2.26 2.80 4.14
CA VAL A 147 -3.26 2.33 3.17
C VAL A 147 -2.59 2.00 1.83
N ALA A 148 -1.67 2.83 1.36
CA ALA A 148 -0.89 2.58 0.15
C ALA A 148 -0.11 1.26 0.23
N TYR A 149 0.61 1.03 1.34
CA TYR A 149 1.36 -0.21 1.52
C TYR A 149 0.47 -1.46 1.60
N GLY A 150 -0.69 -1.36 2.27
CA GLY A 150 -1.66 -2.45 2.29
C GLY A 150 -2.20 -2.76 0.90
N GLY A 151 -2.48 -1.74 0.09
CA GLY A 151 -3.11 -1.94 -1.22
C GLY A 151 -2.25 -2.64 -2.29
N TYR A 152 -0.92 -2.67 -2.17
CA TYR A 152 -0.09 -3.36 -3.19
C TYR A 152 -0.33 -4.87 -3.27
N LYS A 153 -0.95 -5.48 -2.27
CA LYS A 153 -1.27 -6.92 -2.28
C LYS A 153 -2.17 -7.33 -3.44
N PHE A 154 -3.01 -6.42 -3.94
CA PHE A 154 -3.88 -6.68 -5.09
C PHE A 154 -3.08 -7.04 -6.35
N VAL A 155 -1.86 -6.52 -6.53
CA VAL A 155 -0.98 -6.90 -7.65
C VAL A 155 -0.65 -8.39 -7.61
N GLY A 156 -0.29 -8.92 -6.44
CA GLY A 156 -0.02 -10.36 -6.26
C GLY A 156 -1.27 -11.23 -6.45
N VAL A 157 -2.44 -10.75 -6.02
CA VAL A 157 -3.72 -11.46 -6.24
C VAL A 157 -4.06 -11.53 -7.73
N ILE A 158 -3.91 -10.43 -8.47
CA ILE A 158 -4.13 -10.39 -9.92
C ILE A 158 -3.26 -11.42 -10.63
N MET A 159 -1.97 -11.50 -10.30
CA MET A 159 -1.06 -12.50 -10.89
C MET A 159 -1.54 -13.93 -10.65
N THR A 160 -2.07 -14.21 -9.46
CA THR A 160 -2.63 -15.52 -9.11
C THR A 160 -3.90 -15.84 -9.92
N LEU A 161 -4.80 -14.87 -10.06
CA LEU A 161 -6.03 -15.04 -10.85
C LEU A 161 -5.74 -15.24 -12.34
N LEU A 162 -4.78 -14.49 -12.89
CA LEU A 162 -4.32 -14.69 -14.27
C LEU A 162 -3.73 -16.09 -14.49
N ALA A 163 -2.96 -16.61 -13.54
CA ALA A 163 -2.46 -17.99 -13.62
C ALA A 163 -3.59 -19.02 -13.58
N GLY A 164 -4.66 -18.77 -12.83
CA GLY A 164 -5.88 -19.59 -12.84
C GLY A 164 -6.60 -19.55 -14.19
N LEU A 165 -6.62 -18.40 -14.85
CA LEU A 165 -7.22 -18.21 -16.17
C LEU A 165 -6.53 -19.01 -17.28
N LEU A 166 -5.20 -19.16 -17.19
CA LEU A 166 -4.40 -19.90 -18.16
C LEU A 166 -4.64 -21.42 -18.12
N GLY A 167 -5.46 -21.93 -17.21
CA GLY A 167 -5.88 -23.34 -17.19
C GLY A 167 -4.77 -24.34 -16.83
N ALA A 168 -3.63 -23.88 -16.33
CA ALA A 168 -2.42 -24.68 -16.11
C ALA A 168 -2.46 -25.60 -14.86
N GLY A 169 -3.66 -25.96 -14.41
CA GLY A 169 -3.89 -26.86 -13.29
C GLY A 169 -3.63 -26.25 -11.91
N ARG A 170 -4.02 -27.01 -10.87
CA ARG A 170 -3.94 -26.60 -9.45
C ARG A 170 -2.50 -26.35 -9.01
N THR A 171 -1.54 -27.04 -9.61
CA THR A 171 -0.11 -26.96 -9.28
C THR A 171 0.47 -25.60 -9.66
N LEU A 172 0.25 -25.12 -10.89
CA LEU A 172 0.74 -23.80 -11.31
C LEU A 172 0.08 -22.69 -10.49
N TYR A 173 -1.24 -22.80 -10.26
CA TYR A 173 -1.96 -21.84 -9.42
C TYR A 173 -1.34 -21.74 -8.02
N SER A 174 -1.04 -22.87 -7.37
CA SER A 174 -0.39 -22.89 -6.07
C SER A 174 1.03 -22.32 -6.09
N ILE A 175 1.83 -22.63 -7.13
CA ILE A 175 3.19 -22.09 -7.28
C ILE A 175 3.14 -20.56 -7.43
N VAL A 176 2.29 -20.05 -8.32
CA VAL A 176 2.15 -18.60 -8.55
C VAL A 176 1.59 -17.89 -7.31
N PHE A 177 0.65 -18.51 -6.59
CA PHE A 177 0.14 -17.98 -5.34
C PHE A 177 1.24 -17.87 -4.28
N ILE A 178 2.01 -18.93 -4.04
CA ILE A 178 3.11 -18.94 -3.07
C ILE A 178 4.17 -17.90 -3.46
N TYR A 179 4.53 -17.85 -4.74
CA TYR A 179 5.48 -16.87 -5.25
C TYR A 179 5.00 -15.43 -5.03
N SER A 180 3.75 -15.13 -5.40
CA SER A 180 3.14 -13.81 -5.26
C SER A 180 3.04 -13.41 -3.78
N PHE A 181 2.68 -14.35 -2.91
CA PHE A 181 2.67 -14.14 -1.46
C PHE A 181 4.08 -13.82 -0.93
N CYS A 182 5.08 -14.65 -1.23
CA CYS A 182 6.46 -14.42 -0.79
C CYS A 182 7.00 -13.07 -1.29
N SER A 183 6.66 -12.70 -2.52
CA SER A 183 7.01 -11.40 -3.10
C SER A 183 6.40 -10.24 -2.31
N ILE A 184 5.08 -10.22 -2.13
CA ILE A 184 4.38 -9.15 -1.41
C ILE A 184 4.81 -9.10 0.07
N ALA A 185 4.99 -10.25 0.72
CA ALA A 185 5.45 -10.33 2.11
C ALA A 185 6.85 -9.73 2.28
N LEU A 186 7.78 -10.02 1.36
CA LEU A 186 9.13 -9.46 1.40
C LEU A 186 9.14 -7.96 1.08
N PHE A 187 8.34 -7.52 0.11
CA PHE A 187 8.16 -6.10 -0.18
C PHE A 187 7.65 -5.36 1.07
N MET A 188 6.60 -5.87 1.70
CA MET A 188 5.99 -5.28 2.88
C MET A 188 6.95 -5.23 4.08
N LEU A 189 7.71 -6.31 4.31
CA LEU A 189 8.72 -6.36 5.36
C LEU A 189 9.81 -5.30 5.16
N ARG A 190 10.24 -5.09 3.91
CA ARG A 190 11.29 -4.11 3.58
C ARG A 190 10.75 -2.68 3.56
N SER A 191 9.55 -2.44 3.07
CA SER A 191 8.98 -1.10 2.91
C SER A 191 8.41 -0.54 4.22
N LEU A 192 7.81 -1.36 5.08
CA LEU A 192 7.33 -0.93 6.39
C LEU A 192 8.44 -0.82 7.43
N ARG A 193 9.61 -1.44 7.20
CA ARG A 193 10.76 -1.30 8.10
C ARG A 193 11.11 0.17 8.34
N SER A 194 11.15 1.00 7.31
CA SER A 194 11.47 2.43 7.45
C SER A 194 10.40 3.24 8.19
N VAL A 195 9.17 2.71 8.27
CA VAL A 195 8.05 3.34 9.01
C VAL A 195 8.10 2.96 10.49
N VAL A 196 8.41 1.69 10.79
CA VAL A 196 8.37 1.12 12.15
C VAL A 196 9.71 1.33 12.90
N LEU A 197 10.82 1.32 12.16
CA LEU A 197 12.16 1.63 12.66
C LEU A 197 12.65 2.89 11.91
N PRO A 198 12.48 4.10 12.47
CA PRO A 198 13.12 5.27 11.92
C PRO A 198 14.65 5.06 11.96
N ASP A 199 15.28 5.13 10.79
CA ASP A 199 16.74 5.02 10.70
C ASP A 199 17.39 6.20 11.44
N ILE A 200 18.40 5.90 12.26
CA ILE A 200 19.11 6.84 13.15
C ILE A 200 19.65 8.07 12.40
N VAL A 201 19.91 7.93 11.10
CA VAL A 201 20.46 8.97 10.22
C VAL A 201 19.48 10.13 9.97
N ASN A 202 18.16 9.89 10.08
CA ASN A 202 17.10 10.88 9.82
C ASN A 202 16.26 11.19 11.07
N ALA A 203 16.66 10.68 12.24
CA ALA A 203 15.95 10.95 13.48
C ALA A 203 16.35 12.33 14.02
N PRO A 204 15.39 13.22 14.35
CA PRO A 204 15.72 14.41 15.12
C PRO A 204 16.36 13.97 16.45
N ALA A 205 17.35 14.74 16.95
CA ALA A 205 18.17 14.42 18.12
C ALA A 205 17.38 14.07 19.41
N THR A 206 16.07 14.30 19.41
CA THR A 206 15.10 14.01 20.47
C THR A 206 14.56 12.56 20.47
N VAL A 207 14.78 11.77 19.42
CA VAL A 207 14.35 10.36 19.39
C VAL A 207 15.45 9.52 20.03
N GLY A 208 15.34 9.28 21.34
CA GLY A 208 16.26 8.42 22.07
C GLY A 208 16.48 7.08 21.37
N THR A 209 17.69 6.55 21.46
CA THR A 209 18.07 5.25 20.90
C THR A 209 17.09 4.17 21.35
N VAL A 210 16.37 3.57 20.39
CA VAL A 210 15.41 2.48 20.66
C VAL A 210 16.14 1.35 21.38
N THR A 211 15.61 0.90 22.52
CA THR A 211 16.23 -0.21 23.26
C THR A 211 16.18 -1.50 22.42
N GLN A 212 17.19 -2.37 22.58
CA GLN A 212 17.29 -3.61 21.81
C GLN A 212 16.05 -4.51 21.95
N SER A 213 15.41 -4.51 23.12
CA SER A 213 14.16 -5.23 23.39
C SER A 213 12.97 -4.66 22.61
N GLN A 214 12.83 -3.33 22.53
CA GLN A 214 11.81 -2.66 21.72
C GLN A 214 12.02 -2.91 20.23
N ARG A 215 13.27 -2.90 19.77
CA ARG A 215 13.61 -3.20 18.37
C ARG A 215 13.20 -4.63 17.99
N SER A 216 13.47 -5.62 18.85
CA SER A 216 13.07 -7.00 18.62
C SER A 216 11.56 -7.14 18.48
N ARG A 217 10.77 -6.54 19.39
CA ARG A 217 9.29 -6.54 19.33
C ARG A 217 8.74 -5.92 18.05
N ARG A 218 9.34 -4.81 17.59
CA ARG A 218 8.96 -4.13 16.33
C ARG A 218 9.25 -4.99 15.10
N VAL A 219 10.37 -5.71 15.08
CA VAL A 219 10.71 -6.65 14.00
C VAL A 219 9.75 -7.84 14.00
N THR A 220 9.43 -8.41 15.16
CA THR A 220 8.41 -9.47 15.27
C THR A 220 7.06 -9.00 14.77
N PHE A 221 6.64 -7.78 15.11
CA PHE A 221 5.41 -7.20 14.61
C PHE A 221 5.39 -7.04 13.08
N LEU A 222 6.48 -6.52 12.49
CA LEU A 222 6.61 -6.44 11.03
C LEU A 222 6.49 -7.82 10.37
N PHE A 223 7.07 -8.84 10.98
CA PHE A 223 6.94 -10.22 10.51
C PHE A 223 5.50 -10.72 10.58
N LEU A 224 4.79 -10.45 11.67
CA LEU A 224 3.36 -10.79 11.81
C LEU A 224 2.49 -10.11 10.76
N VAL A 225 2.76 -8.83 10.46
CA VAL A 225 2.09 -8.07 9.38
C VAL A 225 2.37 -8.67 8.01
N ALA A 226 3.60 -9.13 7.75
CA ALA A 226 3.94 -9.79 6.50
C ALA A 226 3.27 -11.18 6.39
N MET A 227 3.19 -11.93 7.49
CA MET A 227 2.54 -13.25 7.52
C MET A 227 1.02 -13.17 7.39
N SER A 228 0.37 -12.15 7.96
CA SER A 228 -1.08 -11.98 7.82
C SER A 228 -1.51 -11.77 6.36
N GLN A 229 -0.59 -11.36 5.48
CA GLN A 229 -0.86 -11.22 4.05
C GLN A 229 -1.29 -12.53 3.38
N ILE A 230 -0.86 -13.71 3.89
CA ILE A 230 -1.29 -15.00 3.31
C ILE A 230 -2.80 -15.19 3.45
N ILE A 231 -3.36 -14.77 4.59
CA ILE A 231 -4.79 -14.89 4.90
C ILE A 231 -5.56 -13.92 4.00
N TYR A 232 -5.14 -12.67 3.94
CA TYR A 232 -5.77 -11.65 3.12
C TYR A 232 -5.74 -12.00 1.63
N MET A 233 -4.57 -12.38 1.10
CA MET A 233 -4.44 -12.78 -0.29
C MET A 233 -5.21 -14.07 -0.58
N GLY A 234 -5.25 -15.03 0.34
CA GLY A 234 -6.02 -16.26 0.19
C GLY A 234 -7.53 -16.00 0.10
N VAL A 235 -8.07 -15.10 0.91
CA VAL A 235 -9.49 -14.69 0.86
C VAL A 235 -9.81 -13.95 -0.45
N LEU A 236 -8.89 -13.10 -0.93
CA LEU A 236 -9.07 -12.37 -2.19
C LEU A 236 -8.95 -13.28 -3.42
N ALA A 237 -8.03 -14.24 -3.41
CA ALA A 237 -7.77 -15.14 -4.54
C ALA A 237 -8.87 -16.18 -4.77
N ARG A 238 -9.77 -16.39 -3.80
CA ARG A 238 -11.00 -17.17 -4.00
C ARG A 238 -12.08 -16.28 -4.60
N VAL A 239 -12.24 -16.37 -5.92
CA VAL A 239 -13.30 -15.72 -6.71
C VAL A 239 -14.38 -16.73 -7.01
#